data_AF-K1L5B5-F1
#
_entry.id   AF-K1L5B5-F1
#
_cell.length_a   1.000
_cell.length_b   1.000
_cell.length_c   1.000
_cell.angle_alpha   90.00
_cell.angle_beta   90.00
_cell.angle_gamma   90.00
#
_symmetry.space_group_name_H-M   'P 1'
#
loop_
_entity.id
_entity.type
_entity.pdbx_description
1 polymer ?
#
loop_
_entity_poly.entity_id
_entity_poly.type
_entity_poly.pdbx_seq_one_letter_code
_entity_poly.pdbx_strand_id
1 'polypeptide(L)'
;MLEVTGEDTGRLRLHLHPKDDSAPSIGKDYLLPGGASLAGGWHTIGLDWSPGRLDFILDGKRVWRLDGKEVPDEPMYLVMNLAVGGEYPGDPDQSTRFPATMSIDHVRIRRND
;
A
#
# COMPACT_ATOMS: atom_id res chain seq x y z
N MET A 1 4.72 0.38 -2.83
CA MET A 1 3.28 0.63 -3.01
C MET A 1 2.50 -0.07 -1.92
N LEU A 2 1.41 0.55 -1.48
CA LEU A 2 0.44 0.01 -0.52
C LEU A 2 -0.94 0.21 -1.15
N GLU A 3 -1.64 -0.89 -1.42
CA GLU A 3 -2.84 -0.92 -2.26
C GLU A 3 -3.98 -1.70 -1.58
N VAL A 4 -5.22 -1.29 -1.86
CA VAL A 4 -6.44 -1.93 -1.38
C VAL A 4 -7.46 -1.92 -2.51
N THR A 5 -8.13 -3.05 -2.74
CA THR A 5 -9.25 -3.13 -3.69
C THR A 5 -10.57 -3.00 -2.94
N GLY A 6 -11.55 -2.33 -3.54
CA GLY A 6 -12.85 -2.08 -2.88
C GLY A 6 -13.63 -3.34 -2.54
N GLU A 7 -13.41 -4.43 -3.27
CA GLU A 7 -14.01 -5.75 -3.04
C GLU A 7 -13.39 -6.52 -1.85
N ASP A 8 -12.12 -6.26 -1.50
CA ASP A 8 -11.39 -6.97 -0.44
C ASP A 8 -10.70 -5.97 0.49
N THR A 9 -11.52 -5.22 1.21
CA THR A 9 -11.04 -4.22 2.19
C THR A 9 -10.34 -4.83 3.40
N GLY A 10 -10.39 -6.15 3.58
CA GLY A 10 -9.66 -6.87 4.63
C GLY A 10 -8.22 -7.21 4.24
N ARG A 11 -7.78 -6.84 3.03
CA ARG A 11 -6.46 -7.15 2.50
C ARG A 11 -5.69 -5.90 2.12
N LEU A 12 -4.57 -5.70 2.79
CA LEU A 12 -3.54 -4.74 2.37
C LEU A 12 -2.55 -5.45 1.46
N ARG A 13 -2.29 -4.88 0.29
CA ARG A 13 -1.31 -5.40 -0.66
C ARG A 13 -0.10 -4.50 -0.71
N LEU A 14 1.07 -5.10 -0.59
CA LEU A 14 2.33 -4.40 -0.42
C LEU A 14 3.24 -4.80 -1.57
N HIS A 15 3.68 -3.84 -2.39
CA HIS A 15 4.46 -4.13 -3.59
C HIS A 15 5.69 -3.24 -3.72
N LEU A 16 6.77 -3.80 -4.24
CA LEU A 16 7.89 -3.08 -4.83
C LEU A 16 7.92 -3.43 -6.32
N HIS A 17 7.79 -2.42 -7.15
CA HIS A 17 8.01 -2.55 -8.59
C HIS A 17 9.45 -2.13 -8.89
N PRO A 18 10.20 -2.93 -9.66
CA PRO A 18 11.47 -2.49 -10.22
C PRO A 18 11.26 -1.28 -11.14
N LYS A 19 12.35 -0.55 -11.40
CA LYS A 19 12.34 0.67 -12.22
C LYS A 19 11.86 0.42 -13.66
N ASP A 20 12.09 -0.79 -14.16
CA ASP A 20 11.73 -1.27 -15.48
C ASP A 20 11.23 -2.72 -15.42
N ASP A 21 10.85 -3.28 -16.56
CA ASP A 21 10.35 -4.66 -16.66
C ASP A 21 11.47 -5.72 -16.55
N SER A 22 12.66 -5.37 -16.01
CA SER A 22 13.78 -6.30 -15.85
C SER A 22 13.51 -7.41 -14.83
N ALA A 23 12.54 -7.20 -13.94
CA ALA A 23 12.13 -8.19 -12.94
C ALA A 23 10.63 -8.06 -12.62
N PRO A 24 9.98 -9.14 -12.18
CA PRO A 24 8.62 -9.07 -11.69
C PRO A 24 8.53 -8.22 -10.42
N SER A 25 7.35 -7.66 -10.14
CA SER A 25 7.08 -6.99 -8.87
C SER A 25 7.25 -7.95 -7.70
N ILE A 26 7.86 -7.48 -6.61
CA ILE A 26 7.96 -8.22 -5.35
C ILE A 26 6.81 -7.78 -4.48
N GLY A 27 5.95 -8.72 -4.06
CA GLY A 27 4.74 -8.37 -3.31
C GLY A 27 4.44 -9.27 -2.13
N LYS A 28 3.63 -8.76 -1.21
CA LYS A 28 3.06 -9.51 -0.09
C LYS A 28 1.65 -9.00 0.23
N ASP A 29 0.73 -9.95 0.35
CA ASP A 29 -0.60 -9.70 0.93
C ASP A 29 -0.53 -9.78 2.46
N TYR A 30 -1.21 -8.84 3.12
CA TYR A 30 -1.46 -8.87 4.55
C TYR A 30 -2.98 -8.85 4.80
N LEU A 31 -3.49 -9.95 5.36
CA LEU A 31 -4.87 -10.05 5.80
C LEU A 31 -5.00 -9.42 7.19
N LEU A 32 -5.96 -8.50 7.34
CA LEU A 32 -6.27 -7.90 8.62
C LEU A 32 -6.84 -8.96 9.58
N PRO A 33 -6.42 -8.94 10.86
CA PRO A 33 -6.87 -9.93 11.83
C PRO A 33 -8.37 -9.78 12.14
N GLY A 34 -9.03 -10.90 12.43
CA GLY A 34 -10.40 -10.89 12.94
C GLY A 34 -11.47 -10.36 11.97
N GLY A 35 -11.19 -10.34 10.67
CA GLY A 35 -12.13 -9.82 9.67
C GLY A 35 -12.24 -8.29 9.67
N ALA A 36 -11.27 -7.59 10.24
CA ALA A 36 -11.21 -6.14 10.17
C ALA A 36 -11.04 -5.65 8.72
N SER A 37 -11.43 -4.39 8.50
CA SER A 37 -11.48 -3.76 7.18
C SER A 37 -10.78 -2.41 7.21
N LEU A 38 -9.96 -2.13 6.20
CA LEU A 38 -9.30 -0.84 5.98
C LEU A 38 -10.29 0.29 5.62
N ALA A 39 -11.54 -0.05 5.29
CA ALA A 39 -12.62 0.92 5.05
C ALA A 39 -13.51 1.12 6.29
N GLY A 40 -13.31 0.32 7.35
CA GLY A 40 -14.14 0.35 8.57
C GLY A 40 -13.73 1.40 9.60
N GLY A 41 -12.59 2.06 9.41
CA GLY A 41 -12.05 3.05 10.34
C GLY A 41 -10.73 3.66 9.87
N TRP A 42 -10.14 4.51 10.71
CA TRP A 42 -8.84 5.11 10.44
C TRP A 42 -7.70 4.12 10.72
N HIS A 43 -6.74 4.06 9.80
CA HIS A 43 -5.53 3.26 9.94
C HIS A 43 -4.30 4.12 9.67
N THR A 44 -3.20 3.82 10.35
CA THR A 44 -1.90 4.42 10.03
C THR A 44 -1.11 3.46 9.16
N ILE A 45 -0.89 3.85 7.91
CA ILE A 45 -0.09 3.11 6.95
C ILE A 45 1.27 3.78 6.82
N GLY A 46 2.36 3.00 6.87
CA GLY A 46 3.71 3.52 6.88
C GLY A 46 4.70 2.69 6.08
N LEU A 47 5.79 3.36 5.70
CA LEU A 47 6.98 2.77 5.11
C LEU A 47 8.19 3.36 5.83
N ASP A 48 8.93 2.52 6.54
CA ASP A 48 10.26 2.88 7.03
C ASP A 48 11.29 2.39 6.00
N TRP A 49 12.05 3.33 5.45
CA TRP A 49 12.94 3.12 4.32
C TRP A 49 14.35 3.55 4.68
N SER A 50 15.27 2.61 4.53
CA SER A 50 16.71 2.80 4.69
C SER A 50 17.45 2.11 3.53
N PRO A 51 18.72 2.43 3.27
CA PRO A 51 19.51 1.73 2.25
C PRO A 51 19.42 0.21 2.42
N GLY A 52 18.97 -0.49 1.38
CA GLY A 52 18.85 -1.95 1.35
C GLY A 52 17.69 -2.56 2.15
N ARG A 53 16.81 -1.75 2.76
CA ARG A 53 15.67 -2.25 3.57
C ARG A 53 14.41 -1.38 3.48
N LEU A 54 13.27 -2.04 3.31
CA LEU A 54 11.92 -1.48 3.45
C LEU A 54 11.14 -2.23 4.53
N ASP A 55 10.62 -1.50 5.51
CA ASP A 55 9.70 -2.00 6.51
C ASP A 55 8.30 -1.40 6.27
N PHE A 56 7.36 -2.24 5.84
CA PHE A 56 5.97 -1.84 5.63
C PHE A 56 5.19 -2.00 6.94
N ILE A 57 4.43 -0.97 7.30
CA ILE A 57 3.82 -0.81 8.62
C ILE A 57 2.32 -0.58 8.48
N LEU A 58 1.53 -1.29 9.30
CA LEU A 58 0.11 -1.04 9.52
C LEU A 58 -0.12 -0.88 11.03
N ASP A 59 -0.74 0.24 11.42
CA ASP A 59 -1.10 0.56 12.80
C ASP A 59 0.08 0.40 13.79
N GLY A 60 1.25 0.91 13.38
CA GLY A 60 2.48 0.87 14.15
C GLY A 60 3.18 -0.49 14.20
N LYS A 61 2.63 -1.52 13.54
CA LYS A 61 3.22 -2.86 13.47
C LYS A 61 3.79 -3.12 12.09
N ARG A 62 5.03 -3.61 12.05
CA ARG A 62 5.65 -4.10 10.80
C ARG A 62 4.91 -5.35 10.32
N VAL A 63 4.33 -5.27 9.13
CA VAL A 63 3.60 -6.38 8.48
C VAL A 63 4.45 -7.09 7.44
N TRP A 64 5.46 -6.40 6.91
CA TRP A 64 6.42 -6.95 5.97
C TRP A 64 7.77 -6.22 6.06
N ARG A 65 8.84 -6.99 5.87
CA ARG A 65 10.19 -6.48 5.61
C ARG A 65 10.65 -7.01 4.27
N LEU A 66 11.21 -6.13 3.46
CA LEU A 66 11.97 -6.48 2.28
C LEU A 66 13.40 -5.98 2.47
N ASP A 67 14.36 -6.89 2.40
CA ASP A 67 15.79 -6.60 2.38
C ASP A 67 16.32 -6.98 1.00
N GLY A 68 17.23 -6.19 0.42
CA GLY A 68 17.83 -6.56 -0.85
C GLY A 68 18.33 -5.38 -1.67
N LYS A 69 19.02 -5.72 -2.77
CA LYS A 69 19.54 -4.76 -3.77
C LYS A 69 18.43 -4.10 -4.58
N GLU A 70 17.23 -4.66 -4.52
CA GLU A 70 16.04 -4.18 -5.20
C GLU A 70 15.46 -2.94 -4.51
N VAL A 71 15.78 -2.73 -3.23
CA VAL A 71 15.35 -1.53 -2.49
C VAL A 71 15.97 -0.29 -3.15
N PRO A 72 15.15 0.68 -3.59
CA PRO A 72 15.66 1.87 -4.26
C PRO A 72 16.60 2.68 -3.35
N ASP A 73 17.60 3.32 -3.95
CA ASP A 73 18.56 4.23 -3.30
C ASP A 73 18.54 5.65 -3.93
N GLU A 74 17.55 5.92 -4.76
CA GLU A 74 17.35 7.21 -5.44
C GLU A 74 16.16 8.00 -4.85
N PRO A 75 16.14 9.34 -4.98
CA PRO A 75 15.00 10.13 -4.53
C PRO A 75 13.68 9.71 -5.19
N MET A 76 12.63 9.60 -4.38
CA MET A 76 11.27 9.26 -4.81
C MET A 76 10.29 10.36 -4.37
N TYR A 77 9.11 10.40 -4.98
CA TYR A 77 8.01 11.26 -4.57
C TYR A 77 6.79 10.42 -4.16
N LEU A 78 5.91 11.02 -3.35
CA LEU A 78 4.71 10.34 -2.86
C LEU A 78 3.55 10.51 -3.85
N VAL A 79 2.81 9.42 -4.10
CA VAL A 79 1.54 9.42 -4.82
C VAL A 79 0.48 8.81 -3.94
N MET A 80 -0.69 9.46 -3.90
CA MET A 80 -1.90 8.94 -3.26
C MET A 80 -3.06 9.22 -4.21
N ASN A 81 -3.80 8.17 -4.57
CA ASN A 81 -4.92 8.27 -5.50
C ASN A 81 -6.01 7.27 -5.13
N LEU A 82 -7.24 7.59 -5.53
CA LEU A 82 -8.37 6.67 -5.54
C LEU A 82 -8.71 6.36 -7.00
N ALA A 83 -8.20 5.24 -7.51
CA ALA A 83 -8.55 4.77 -8.85
C ALA A 83 -9.98 4.21 -8.88
N VAL A 84 -10.64 4.33 -10.03
CA VAL A 84 -11.95 3.75 -10.30
C VAL A 84 -11.84 2.93 -11.58
N GLY A 85 -11.95 1.61 -11.47
CA GLY A 85 -11.74 0.68 -12.58
C GLY A 85 -10.28 0.32 -12.83
N GLY A 86 -10.07 -0.49 -13.87
CA GLY A 86 -8.74 -0.96 -14.31
C GLY A 86 -8.63 -2.48 -14.35
N GLU A 87 -7.65 -2.99 -15.10
CA GLU A 87 -7.43 -4.44 -15.26
C GLU A 87 -7.24 -5.15 -13.91
N TYR A 88 -6.57 -4.47 -12.98
CA TYR A 88 -6.26 -5.02 -11.68
C TYR A 88 -7.46 -5.12 -10.72
N PRO A 89 -8.17 -4.02 -10.38
CA PRO A 89 -9.35 -4.10 -9.49
C PRO A 89 -10.63 -4.55 -10.19
N GLY A 90 -10.63 -4.64 -11.52
CA GLY A 90 -11.85 -4.77 -12.32
C GLY A 90 -12.63 -3.45 -12.41
N ASP A 91 -13.62 -3.43 -13.31
CA ASP A 91 -14.49 -2.27 -13.48
C ASP A 91 -15.62 -2.24 -12.44
N PRO A 92 -16.06 -1.05 -11.97
CA PRO A 92 -17.23 -0.93 -11.13
C PRO A 92 -18.48 -1.56 -11.75
N ASP A 93 -19.27 -2.23 -10.92
CA ASP A 93 -20.55 -2.79 -11.32
C ASP A 93 -21.73 -2.14 -10.55
N GLN A 94 -22.93 -2.71 -10.69
CA GLN A 94 -24.14 -2.23 -10.02
C GLN A 94 -24.07 -2.31 -8.48
N SER A 95 -23.16 -3.11 -7.92
CA SER A 95 -22.94 -3.19 -6.47
C SER A 95 -22.04 -2.07 -5.94
N THR A 96 -21.29 -1.40 -6.83
CA THR A 96 -20.36 -0.35 -6.46
C THR A 96 -21.09 0.92 -6.02
N ARG A 97 -20.87 1.35 -4.78
CA ARG A 97 -21.52 2.54 -4.21
C ARG A 97 -20.71 3.80 -4.50
N PHE A 98 -21.37 4.80 -5.07
CA PHE A 98 -20.82 6.13 -5.27
C PHE A 98 -21.61 7.19 -4.47
N PRO A 99 -20.96 8.28 -4.01
CA PRO A 99 -19.52 8.56 -4.15
C PRO A 99 -18.65 7.66 -3.27
N ALA A 100 -17.46 7.30 -3.78
CA ALA A 100 -16.40 6.67 -3.00
C ALA A 100 -15.39 7.73 -2.56
N THR A 101 -14.83 7.57 -1.37
CA THR A 101 -13.88 8.55 -0.81
C THR A 101 -12.65 7.85 -0.26
N MET A 102 -11.49 8.48 -0.44
CA MET A 102 -10.24 8.15 0.25
C MET A 102 -9.92 9.33 1.15
N SER A 103 -10.18 9.17 2.45
CA SER A 103 -9.92 10.23 3.42
C SER A 103 -8.50 10.11 3.98
N ILE A 104 -7.77 11.23 3.96
CA ILE A 104 -6.42 11.32 4.50
C ILE A 104 -6.42 12.40 5.56
N ASP A 105 -6.23 12.02 6.82
CA ASP A 105 -6.14 12.95 7.95
C ASP A 105 -4.80 13.72 7.92
N HIS A 106 -3.69 13.00 7.75
CA HIS A 106 -2.37 13.62 7.66
C HIS A 106 -1.36 12.75 6.90
N VAL A 107 -0.31 13.42 6.41
CA VAL A 107 0.91 12.78 5.90
C VAL A 107 2.10 13.33 6.70
N ARG A 108 2.97 12.43 7.17
CA ARG A 108 4.21 12.79 7.88
C ARG A 108 5.38 12.07 7.24
N ILE A 109 6.38 12.83 6.84
CA ILE A 109 7.67 12.33 6.34
C ILE A 109 8.72 12.77 7.34
N ARG A 110 9.57 11.83 7.76
CA ARG A 110 10.66 12.07 8.72
C ARG A 110 11.93 11.42 8.18
N ARG A 111 13.07 12.00 8.51
CA ARG A 111 14.36 11.35 8.38
C ARG A 111 14.59 10.57 9.68
N ASN A 112 15.10 9.35 9.58
CA ASN A 112 15.61 8.62 10.73
C ASN A 112 16.93 9.29 11.16
N ASP A 113 17.02 9.69 12.43
CA ASP A 113 18.22 10.31 13.01
C ASP A 113 19.42 9.34 13.06
#